data_AF-A0A7X2MFS9-F1
#
_entry.id   AF-A0A7X2MFS9-F1
#
_cell.length_a   1.000
_cell.length_b   1.000
_cell.length_c   1.000
_cell.angle_alpha   90.00
_cell.angle_beta   90.00
_cell.angle_gamma   90.00
#
_symmetry.space_group_name_H-M   'P 1'
#
loop_
_entity.id
_entity.type
_entity.pdbx_description
1 polymer ?
#
loop_
_entity_poly.entity_id
_entity_poly.type
_entity_poly.pdbx_seq_one_letter_code
_entity_poly.pdbx_strand_id
1 'polypeptide(L)'
;HGHFEQPITASAFIKSPNPAFASPVATLSFVVYAIFAYAGMESLGGMIDNIEEPEKTFPRGLLISSLLIAVAYSFMILLWGISVNWKDVLSGDSVNLGNITYVMMQHLGIYLGHSLGLSASVSNLIGNIFIRFVGLGMFLAYVGSFFILIYSPIKSFILGSKHLWPEKMTKLNKHGIPEFAMWMQALLVCILIFLISFGGGQAKSFYTILTDMSNVSTSFPYLFLVGAFPVFKKKGFKQPFIAYKNHTWTKIVTYICFLIILFGIIFTCVDPFIQGDWVTGFWTVIGPIFFGSLALGIYTRATKKNNN
;
A
#
# COMPACT_ATOMS: atom_id res chain seq x y z
N HIS A 1 0.97 6.67 36.89
CA HIS A 1 2.02 6.27 35.92
C HIS A 1 1.81 4.82 35.54
N GLY A 2 1.91 4.47 34.25
CA GLY A 2 1.79 3.08 33.77
C GLY A 2 0.48 2.71 33.07
N HIS A 3 -0.36 3.68 32.69
CA HIS A 3 -1.54 3.43 31.85
C HIS A 3 -1.28 3.91 30.42
N PHE A 4 -1.89 3.24 29.46
CA PHE A 4 -1.87 3.67 28.06
C PHE A 4 -2.71 4.93 27.90
N GLU A 5 -2.19 5.92 27.16
CA GLU A 5 -2.96 7.10 26.73
C GLU A 5 -4.21 6.70 25.94
N GLN A 6 -4.12 5.66 25.10
CA GLN A 6 -5.27 4.99 24.51
C GLN A 6 -5.71 3.82 25.40
N PRO A 7 -6.91 3.86 26.04
CA PRO A 7 -7.32 2.82 26.96
C PRO A 7 -7.42 1.43 26.31
N ILE A 8 -6.72 0.44 26.87
CA ILE A 8 -6.85 -0.96 26.48
C ILE A 8 -8.02 -1.57 27.24
N THR A 9 -9.15 -1.73 26.56
CA THR A 9 -10.31 -2.49 27.06
C THR A 9 -10.52 -3.72 26.19
N ALA A 10 -11.28 -4.72 26.65
CA ALA A 10 -11.63 -5.88 25.83
C ALA A 10 -12.29 -5.47 24.49
N SER A 11 -13.05 -4.37 24.49
CA SER A 11 -13.68 -3.82 23.29
C SER A 11 -12.68 -3.17 22.31
N ALA A 12 -11.54 -2.67 22.80
CA ALA A 12 -10.53 -2.01 21.99
C ALA A 12 -9.82 -2.95 21.00
N PHE A 13 -9.89 -4.27 21.23
CA PHE A 13 -9.34 -5.27 20.31
C PHE A 13 -10.24 -5.56 19.10
N ILE A 14 -11.51 -5.15 19.14
CA ILE A 14 -12.51 -5.47 18.11
C ILE A 14 -13.14 -4.21 17.52
N LYS A 15 -13.13 -3.09 18.27
CA LYS A 15 -13.65 -1.79 17.83
C LYS A 15 -12.51 -0.80 17.64
N SER A 16 -12.41 -0.26 16.44
CA SER A 16 -11.45 0.80 16.12
C SER A 16 -11.77 2.07 16.92
N PRO A 17 -10.75 2.78 17.46
CA PRO A 17 -10.94 4.10 18.03
C PRO A 17 -11.21 5.16 16.95
N ASN A 18 -10.89 4.87 15.69
CA ASN A 18 -11.26 5.70 14.54
C ASN A 18 -12.71 5.39 14.11
N PRO A 19 -13.65 6.34 14.22
CA PRO A 19 -15.04 6.14 13.83
C PRO A 19 -15.21 5.71 12.36
N ALA A 20 -14.29 6.13 11.48
CA ALA A 20 -14.31 5.75 10.06
C ALA A 20 -14.13 4.24 9.84
N PHE A 21 -13.58 3.51 10.82
CA PHE A 21 -13.35 2.05 10.77
C PHE A 21 -14.17 1.28 11.82
N ALA A 22 -15.31 1.83 12.25
CA ALA A 22 -16.16 1.20 13.27
C ALA A 22 -17.17 0.19 12.69
N SER A 23 -17.51 0.29 11.40
CA SER A 23 -18.46 -0.60 10.74
C SER A 23 -17.76 -1.86 10.20
N PRO A 24 -18.46 -3.02 10.10
CA PRO A 24 -17.87 -4.21 9.49
C PRO A 24 -17.41 -4.00 8.04
N VAL A 25 -18.11 -3.15 7.28
CA VAL A 25 -17.76 -2.78 5.90
C VAL A 25 -16.43 -2.02 5.88
N ALA A 26 -16.25 -1.04 6.77
CA ALA A 26 -15.02 -0.28 6.87
C ALA A 26 -13.86 -1.11 7.42
N THR A 27 -14.11 -2.05 8.35
CA THR A 27 -13.07 -2.99 8.79
C THR A 27 -12.60 -3.88 7.63
N LEU A 28 -13.50 -4.28 6.73
CA LEU A 28 -13.14 -5.05 5.54
C LEU A 28 -12.46 -4.18 4.48
N SER A 29 -12.77 -2.88 4.36
CA SER A 29 -12.01 -1.98 3.48
C SER A 29 -10.56 -1.82 3.96
N PHE A 30 -10.28 -1.89 5.27
CA PHE A 30 -8.91 -1.88 5.79
C PHE A 30 -8.03 -3.04 5.28
N VAL A 31 -8.62 -4.13 4.76
CA VAL A 31 -7.86 -5.24 4.16
C VAL A 31 -6.94 -4.76 3.03
N VAL A 32 -7.34 -3.78 2.21
CA VAL A 32 -6.46 -3.28 1.14
C VAL A 32 -5.27 -2.49 1.67
N TYR A 33 -5.42 -1.82 2.82
CA TYR A 33 -4.31 -1.16 3.52
C TYR A 33 -3.31 -2.21 4.03
N ALA A 34 -3.82 -3.31 4.59
CA ALA A 34 -2.97 -4.43 5.00
C ALA A 34 -2.25 -5.04 3.78
N ILE A 35 -2.96 -5.34 2.68
CA ILE A 35 -2.35 -5.88 1.45
C ILE A 35 -1.25 -4.95 0.96
N PHE A 36 -1.50 -3.64 0.91
CA PHE A 36 -0.51 -2.65 0.49
C PHE A 36 0.74 -2.66 1.39
N ALA A 37 0.58 -2.80 2.71
CA ALA A 37 1.70 -2.89 3.64
C ALA A 37 2.59 -4.14 3.42
N TYR A 38 2.02 -5.23 2.89
CA TYR A 38 2.74 -6.45 2.53
C TYR A 38 3.09 -6.54 1.03
N ALA A 39 2.71 -5.56 0.23
CA ALA A 39 2.96 -5.55 -1.20
C ALA A 39 4.46 -5.38 -1.52
N GLY A 40 4.89 -5.84 -2.69
CA GLY A 40 6.29 -5.79 -3.12
C GLY A 40 7.07 -7.06 -2.85
N MET A 41 6.51 -8.05 -2.12
CA MET A 41 7.12 -9.38 -2.00
C MET A 41 7.31 -10.07 -3.37
N GLU A 42 6.49 -9.74 -4.36
CA GLU A 42 6.62 -10.24 -5.73
C GLU A 42 7.93 -9.84 -6.42
N SER A 43 8.56 -8.74 -5.99
CA SER A 43 9.87 -8.32 -6.50
C SER A 43 10.99 -9.29 -6.12
N LEU A 44 10.79 -10.09 -5.06
CA LEU A 44 11.72 -11.15 -4.65
C LEU A 44 11.73 -12.32 -5.63
N GLY A 45 10.68 -12.49 -6.45
CA GLY A 45 10.62 -13.54 -7.46
C GLY A 45 11.78 -13.50 -8.46
N GLY A 46 12.24 -12.29 -8.81
CA GLY A 46 13.40 -12.10 -9.70
C GLY A 46 14.76 -12.32 -9.03
N MET A 47 14.80 -12.52 -7.70
CA MET A 47 16.02 -12.78 -6.95
C MET A 47 16.20 -14.25 -6.58
N ILE A 48 15.22 -15.11 -6.88
CA ILE A 48 15.24 -16.55 -6.53
C ILE A 48 16.45 -17.26 -7.16
N ASP A 49 16.84 -16.87 -8.38
CA ASP A 49 17.97 -17.48 -9.11
C ASP A 49 19.32 -17.29 -8.40
N ASN A 50 19.42 -16.33 -7.48
CA ASN A 50 20.64 -16.03 -6.73
C ASN A 50 20.62 -16.60 -5.30
N ILE A 51 19.60 -17.39 -4.93
CA ILE A 51 19.45 -17.97 -3.59
C ILE A 51 20.01 -19.39 -3.56
N GLU A 52 20.81 -19.71 -2.53
CA GLU A 52 21.25 -21.07 -2.27
C GLU A 52 20.09 -21.94 -1.76
N GLU A 53 19.90 -23.11 -2.36
CA GLU A 53 18.76 -24.01 -2.11
C GLU A 53 17.39 -23.27 -2.11
N PRO A 54 16.98 -22.65 -3.22
CA PRO A 54 15.80 -21.78 -3.27
C PRO A 54 14.52 -22.52 -2.85
N GLU A 55 14.46 -23.83 -3.06
CA GLU A 55 13.34 -24.70 -2.68
C GLU A 55 13.06 -24.73 -1.18
N LYS A 56 14.08 -24.48 -0.34
CA LYS A 56 14.00 -24.53 1.12
C LYS A 56 14.15 -23.14 1.72
N THR A 57 15.13 -22.39 1.24
CA THR A 57 15.52 -21.09 1.81
C THR A 57 14.45 -20.04 1.57
N PHE A 58 13.91 -19.97 0.36
CA PHE A 58 12.91 -18.95 0.01
C PHE A 58 11.60 -19.12 0.80
N PRO A 59 10.96 -20.31 0.87
CA PRO A 59 9.74 -20.48 1.64
C PRO A 59 9.91 -20.28 3.14
N ARG A 60 11.05 -20.72 3.71
CA ARG A 60 11.37 -20.49 5.13
C ARG A 60 11.56 -19.01 5.42
N GLY A 61 12.33 -18.31 4.59
CA GLY A 61 12.52 -16.87 4.69
C GLY A 61 11.18 -16.13 4.64
N LEU A 62 10.33 -16.47 3.65
CA LEU A 62 9.01 -15.86 3.51
C LEU A 62 8.13 -16.06 4.75
N LEU A 63 8.07 -17.28 5.31
CA LEU A 63 7.28 -17.57 6.51
C LEU A 63 7.79 -16.83 7.75
N ILE A 64 9.12 -16.83 7.98
CA ILE A 64 9.75 -16.16 9.12
C ILE A 64 9.52 -14.64 9.01
N SER A 65 9.78 -14.06 7.84
CA SER A 65 9.58 -12.62 7.59
C SER A 65 8.12 -12.23 7.75
N SER A 66 7.17 -13.00 7.21
CA SER A 66 5.75 -12.70 7.33
C SER A 66 5.28 -12.72 8.80
N LEU A 67 5.71 -13.72 9.57
CA LEU A 67 5.39 -13.82 10.99
C LEU A 67 6.02 -12.68 11.80
N LEU A 68 7.30 -12.39 11.55
CA LEU A 68 8.03 -11.31 12.22
C LEU A 68 7.36 -9.96 11.95
N ILE A 69 7.03 -9.66 10.68
CA ILE A 69 6.38 -8.40 10.31
C ILE A 69 4.99 -8.30 10.95
N ALA A 70 4.18 -9.37 10.92
CA ALA A 70 2.86 -9.36 11.54
C ALA A 70 2.91 -9.10 13.06
N VAL A 71 3.84 -9.74 13.76
CA VAL A 71 4.07 -9.51 15.20
C VAL A 71 4.58 -8.10 15.44
N ALA A 72 5.57 -7.65 14.67
CA ALA A 72 6.18 -6.33 14.82
C ALA A 72 5.17 -5.21 14.57
N TYR A 73 4.34 -5.29 13.52
CA TYR A 73 3.29 -4.31 13.25
C TYR A 73 2.25 -4.28 14.36
N SER A 74 1.75 -5.44 14.77
CA SER A 74 0.75 -5.52 15.85
C SER A 74 1.29 -4.95 17.16
N PHE A 75 2.53 -5.29 17.50
CA PHE A 75 3.21 -4.80 18.70
C PHE A 75 3.48 -3.29 18.62
N MET A 76 3.95 -2.78 17.47
CA MET A 76 4.21 -1.35 17.28
C MET A 76 2.92 -0.53 17.38
N ILE A 77 1.83 -0.99 16.74
CA ILE A 77 0.50 -0.34 16.83
C ILE A 77 0.04 -0.29 18.29
N LEU A 78 0.21 -1.37 19.05
CA LEU A 78 -0.11 -1.39 20.47
C LEU A 78 0.73 -0.36 21.23
N LEU A 79 2.05 -0.36 21.04
CA LEU A 79 2.97 0.54 21.74
C LEU A 79 2.68 2.02 21.44
N TRP A 80 2.18 2.35 20.26
CA TRP A 80 1.76 3.72 19.96
C TRP A 80 0.67 4.22 20.91
N GLY A 81 -0.23 3.35 21.35
CA GLY A 81 -1.26 3.66 22.35
C GLY A 81 -0.70 4.06 23.73
N ILE A 82 0.59 3.85 24.00
CA ILE A 82 1.22 4.32 25.25
C ILE A 82 1.30 5.85 25.28
N SER A 83 1.54 6.49 24.14
CA SER A 83 1.84 7.93 24.06
C SER A 83 0.79 8.74 23.30
N VAL A 84 -0.13 8.06 22.60
CA VAL A 84 -1.07 8.68 21.68
C VAL A 84 -2.48 8.17 21.96
N ASN A 85 -3.41 9.10 22.22
CA ASN A 85 -4.84 8.84 22.23
C ASN A 85 -5.46 9.28 20.90
N TRP A 86 -6.31 8.45 20.29
CA TRP A 86 -6.93 8.79 19.01
C TRP A 86 -7.75 10.08 19.08
N LYS A 87 -8.62 10.19 20.09
CA LYS A 87 -9.56 11.31 20.22
C LYS A 87 -8.80 12.62 20.47
N ASP A 88 -7.81 12.60 21.34
CA ASP A 88 -7.14 13.83 21.78
C ASP A 88 -6.03 14.28 20.82
N VAL A 89 -5.41 13.33 20.10
CA VAL A 89 -4.22 13.60 19.27
C VAL A 89 -4.48 13.45 17.77
N LEU A 90 -5.24 12.43 17.35
CA LEU A 90 -5.33 12.03 15.94
C LEU A 90 -6.64 12.46 15.25
N SER A 91 -7.67 12.85 16.02
CA SER A 91 -9.00 13.15 15.46
C SER A 91 -9.11 14.56 14.85
N GLY A 92 -8.15 15.45 15.12
CA GLY A 92 -8.16 16.83 14.64
C GLY A 92 -8.02 16.96 13.13
N ASP A 93 -8.52 18.07 12.57
CA ASP A 93 -8.54 18.34 11.12
C ASP A 93 -7.14 18.58 10.53
N SER A 94 -6.17 18.98 11.36
CA SER A 94 -4.78 19.16 10.96
C SER A 94 -4.03 17.85 10.77
N VAL A 95 -4.57 16.72 11.25
CA VAL A 95 -3.96 15.39 11.15
C VAL A 95 -4.53 14.63 9.96
N ASN A 96 -3.64 14.11 9.12
CA ASN A 96 -3.97 13.35 7.92
C ASN A 96 -2.93 12.27 7.64
N LEU A 97 -3.21 11.39 6.67
CA LEU A 97 -2.32 10.29 6.28
C LEU A 97 -0.93 10.76 5.81
N GLY A 98 -0.79 12.00 5.37
CA GLY A 98 0.49 12.57 4.94
C GLY A 98 1.38 13.06 6.09
N ASN A 99 0.80 13.42 7.25
CA ASN A 99 1.56 13.98 8.37
C ASN A 99 1.44 13.23 9.70
N ILE A 100 0.61 12.19 9.78
CA ILE A 100 0.32 11.44 11.00
C ILE A 100 1.58 10.95 11.71
N THR A 101 2.59 10.46 10.97
CA THR A 101 3.86 10.01 11.55
C THR A 101 4.61 11.14 12.26
N TYR A 102 4.58 12.36 11.72
CA TYR A 102 5.21 13.53 12.35
C TYR A 102 4.51 13.90 13.66
N VAL A 103 3.19 13.92 13.64
CA VAL A 103 2.35 14.21 14.83
C VAL A 103 2.61 13.18 15.92
N MET A 104 2.56 11.90 15.57
CA MET A 104 2.79 10.80 16.52
C MET A 104 4.19 10.85 17.13
N MET A 105 5.23 11.11 16.33
CA MET A 105 6.60 11.22 16.82
C MET A 105 6.82 12.45 17.71
N GLN A 106 6.20 13.59 17.37
CA GLN A 106 6.26 14.78 18.22
C GLN A 106 5.61 14.50 19.59
N HIS A 107 4.41 13.89 19.57
CA HIS A 107 3.70 13.51 20.79
C HIS A 107 4.48 12.51 21.63
N LEU A 108 5.12 11.52 21.01
CA LEU A 108 5.99 10.57 21.72
C LEU A 108 7.14 11.28 22.45
N GLY A 109 7.78 12.26 21.80
CA GLY A 109 8.85 13.03 22.43
C GLY A 109 8.37 13.91 23.59
N ILE A 110 7.21 14.55 23.45
CA ILE A 110 6.58 15.33 24.53
C ILE A 110 6.20 14.41 25.71
N TYR A 111 5.56 13.27 25.42
CA TYR A 111 5.18 12.27 26.41
C TYR A 111 6.39 11.72 27.17
N LEU A 112 7.48 11.43 26.46
CA LEU A 112 8.74 11.00 27.07
C LEU A 112 9.29 12.08 28.02
N GLY A 113 9.32 13.34 27.58
CA GLY A 113 9.80 14.44 28.43
C GLY A 113 8.99 14.61 29.71
N HIS A 114 7.65 14.54 29.61
CA HIS A 114 6.77 14.57 30.78
C HIS A 114 6.95 13.36 31.69
N SER A 115 7.12 12.17 31.11
CA SER A 115 7.34 10.93 31.86
C SER A 115 8.66 10.95 32.64
N LEU A 116 9.66 11.69 32.15
CA LEU A 116 10.94 11.91 32.82
C LEU A 116 10.92 13.06 33.85
N GLY A 117 9.76 13.70 34.07
CA GLY A 117 9.62 14.83 35.01
C GLY A 117 10.25 16.13 34.52
N LEU A 118 10.48 16.28 33.22
CA LEU A 118 11.05 17.49 32.63
C LEU A 118 10.00 18.61 32.55
N SER A 119 10.46 19.87 32.47
CA SER A 119 9.58 21.02 32.30
C SER A 119 8.88 20.98 30.94
N ALA A 120 7.72 21.63 30.82
CA ALA A 120 6.95 21.67 29.57
C ALA A 120 7.76 22.23 28.39
N SER A 121 8.63 23.21 28.62
CA SER A 121 9.49 23.76 27.56
C SER A 121 10.52 22.75 27.06
N VAL A 122 11.11 21.96 27.97
CA VAL A 122 12.08 20.90 27.61
C VAL A 122 11.37 19.73 26.93
N SER A 123 10.18 19.32 27.39
CA SER A 123 9.38 18.28 26.73
C SER A 123 9.01 18.67 25.30
N ASN A 124 8.60 19.92 25.08
CA ASN A 124 8.34 20.46 23.74
C ASN A 124 9.59 20.46 22.85
N LEU A 125 10.76 20.78 23.42
CA LEU A 125 12.02 20.69 22.68
C LEU A 125 12.32 19.26 22.25
N ILE A 126 12.12 18.27 23.12
CA ILE A 126 12.29 16.84 22.79
C ILE A 126 11.32 16.42 21.68
N GLY A 127 10.05 16.80 21.78
CA GLY A 127 9.06 16.60 20.71
C GLY A 127 9.52 17.19 19.36
N ASN A 128 10.04 18.41 19.39
CA ASN A 128 10.57 19.09 18.20
C ASN A 128 11.83 18.42 17.62
N ILE A 129 12.66 17.78 18.47
CA ILE A 129 13.79 16.98 18.01
C ILE A 129 13.29 15.71 17.32
N PHE A 130 12.30 15.02 17.92
CA PHE A 130 11.75 13.78 17.39
C PHE A 130 11.09 13.98 16.02
N ILE A 131 10.28 15.04 15.87
CA ILE A 131 9.66 15.37 14.58
C ILE A 131 10.71 15.70 13.49
N ARG A 132 11.80 16.40 13.84
CA ARG A 132 12.89 16.70 12.88
C ARG A 132 13.67 15.44 12.51
N PHE A 133 13.94 14.58 13.48
CA PHE A 133 14.65 13.33 13.25
C PHE A 133 13.86 12.40 12.32
N VAL A 134 12.56 12.19 12.60
CA VAL A 134 11.71 11.39 11.71
C VAL A 134 11.50 12.09 10.37
N GLY A 135 11.39 13.42 10.35
CA GLY A 135 11.40 14.27 9.15
C GLY A 135 12.54 13.93 8.20
N LEU A 136 13.77 14.00 8.72
CA LEU A 136 14.97 13.69 7.97
C LEU A 136 15.03 12.21 7.56
N GLY A 137 14.67 11.30 8.48
CA GLY A 137 14.65 9.86 8.20
C GLY A 137 13.70 9.49 7.06
N MET A 138 12.46 10.00 7.11
CA MET A 138 11.47 9.81 6.05
C MET A 138 11.93 10.43 4.73
N PHE A 139 12.50 11.64 4.76
CA PHE A 139 13.05 12.28 3.56
C PHE A 139 14.11 11.41 2.88
N LEU A 140 15.11 10.94 3.64
CA LEU A 140 16.18 10.10 3.11
C LEU A 140 15.64 8.77 2.57
N ALA A 141 14.71 8.14 3.30
CA ALA A 141 14.05 6.90 2.87
C ALA A 141 13.27 7.11 1.56
N TYR A 142 12.46 8.16 1.47
CA TYR A 142 11.65 8.44 0.29
C TYR A 142 12.48 8.79 -0.93
N VAL A 143 13.56 9.57 -0.78
CA VAL A 143 14.49 9.83 -1.89
C VAL A 143 15.06 8.52 -2.43
N GLY A 144 15.50 7.61 -1.54
CA GLY A 144 15.98 6.28 -1.94
C GLY A 144 14.91 5.45 -2.65
N SER A 145 13.71 5.36 -2.08
CA SER A 145 12.60 4.60 -2.65
C SER A 145 12.12 5.16 -3.99
N PHE A 146 12.06 6.47 -4.17
CA PHE A 146 11.58 7.09 -5.41
C PHE A 146 12.47 6.78 -6.60
N PHE A 147 13.80 6.74 -6.44
CA PHE A 147 14.70 6.33 -7.54
C PHE A 147 14.37 4.93 -8.08
N ILE A 148 14.03 4.00 -7.18
CA ILE A 148 13.67 2.62 -7.55
C ILE A 148 12.26 2.55 -8.12
N LEU A 149 11.29 3.18 -7.44
CA LEU A 149 9.86 3.08 -7.78
C LEU A 149 9.49 3.82 -9.07
N ILE A 150 10.23 4.86 -9.45
CA ILE A 150 9.99 5.56 -10.72
C ILE A 150 10.40 4.70 -11.91
N TYR A 151 11.50 3.94 -11.79
CA TYR A 151 12.07 3.19 -12.92
C TYR A 151 11.62 1.72 -12.97
N SER A 152 11.51 1.05 -11.82
CA SER A 152 11.25 -0.40 -11.76
C SER A 152 9.94 -0.82 -12.45
N PRO A 153 8.79 -0.15 -12.23
CA PRO A 153 7.54 -0.50 -12.91
C PRO A 153 7.64 -0.29 -14.42
N ILE A 154 8.24 0.81 -14.88
CA ILE A 154 8.42 1.07 -16.31
C ILE A 154 9.29 -0.01 -16.95
N LYS A 155 10.41 -0.37 -16.31
CA LYS A 155 11.30 -1.41 -16.82
C LYS A 155 10.57 -2.75 -16.92
N SER A 156 9.91 -3.19 -15.85
CA SER A 156 9.26 -4.50 -15.79
C SER A 156 8.02 -4.58 -16.69
N PHE A 157 7.15 -3.57 -16.68
CA PHE A 157 5.91 -3.57 -17.46
C PHE A 157 6.12 -3.18 -18.91
N ILE A 158 6.71 -2.01 -19.19
CA ILE A 158 6.80 -1.49 -20.57
C ILE A 158 7.83 -2.27 -21.38
N LEU A 159 9.01 -2.54 -20.81
CA LEU A 159 10.03 -3.33 -21.52
C LEU A 159 9.76 -4.83 -21.47
N GLY A 160 8.98 -5.33 -20.50
CA GLY A 160 8.52 -6.72 -20.48
C GLY A 160 7.41 -7.01 -21.50
N SER A 161 6.63 -5.99 -21.87
CA SER A 161 5.51 -6.12 -22.80
C SER A 161 5.66 -5.28 -24.08
N LYS A 162 6.89 -5.15 -24.61
CA LYS A 162 7.21 -4.23 -25.74
C LYS A 162 6.25 -4.31 -26.93
N HIS A 163 5.73 -5.50 -27.23
CA HIS A 163 4.79 -5.74 -28.31
C HIS A 163 3.42 -5.04 -28.14
N LEU A 164 3.07 -4.65 -26.91
CA LEU A 164 1.82 -3.92 -26.61
C LEU A 164 1.98 -2.40 -26.79
N TRP A 165 3.21 -1.89 -26.77
CA TRP A 165 3.47 -0.46 -26.68
C TRP A 165 3.94 0.13 -28.02
N PRO A 166 3.67 1.42 -28.28
CA PRO A 166 4.32 2.14 -29.37
C PRO A 166 5.85 2.13 -29.21
N GLU A 167 6.60 2.08 -30.31
CA GLU A 167 8.07 2.08 -30.29
C GLU A 167 8.68 3.24 -29.49
N LYS A 168 8.04 4.41 -29.53
CA LYS A 168 8.48 5.57 -28.72
C LYS A 168 8.50 5.29 -27.22
N MET A 169 7.57 4.48 -26.70
CA MET A 169 7.47 4.14 -25.28
C MET A 169 8.52 3.12 -24.84
N THR A 170 9.04 2.30 -25.77
CA THR A 170 9.99 1.21 -25.47
C THR A 170 11.42 1.53 -25.87
N LYS A 171 11.63 2.62 -26.63
CA LYS A 171 12.95 3.09 -27.06
C LYS A 171 13.78 3.54 -25.86
N LEU A 172 14.98 2.98 -25.74
CA LEU A 172 15.94 3.33 -24.71
C LEU A 172 16.84 4.48 -25.17
N ASN A 173 17.20 5.36 -24.24
CA ASN A 173 18.25 6.36 -24.45
C ASN A 173 19.66 5.76 -24.25
N LYS A 174 20.69 6.60 -24.35
CA LYS A 174 22.11 6.19 -24.19
C LYS A 174 22.45 5.56 -22.83
N HIS A 175 21.59 5.73 -21.82
CA HIS A 175 21.76 5.18 -20.48
C HIS A 175 20.92 3.92 -20.24
N GLY A 176 20.26 3.38 -21.27
CA GLY A 176 19.41 2.18 -21.13
C GLY A 176 18.06 2.47 -20.47
N ILE A 177 17.61 3.73 -20.52
CA ILE A 177 16.38 4.19 -19.84
C ILE A 177 15.32 4.55 -20.89
N PRO A 178 14.06 4.08 -20.76
CA PRO A 178 12.94 4.47 -21.63
C PRO A 178 12.42 5.87 -21.27
N GLU A 179 13.20 6.89 -21.61
CA GLU A 179 12.99 8.29 -21.23
C GLU A 179 11.60 8.83 -21.57
N PHE A 180 11.08 8.53 -22.77
CA PHE A 180 9.76 9.01 -23.19
C PHE A 180 8.63 8.44 -22.32
N ALA A 181 8.71 7.16 -21.94
CA ALA A 181 7.74 6.55 -21.04
C ALA A 181 7.79 7.17 -19.64
N MET A 182 8.99 7.49 -19.15
CA MET A 182 9.16 8.16 -17.86
C MET A 182 8.55 9.55 -17.84
N TRP A 183 8.78 10.36 -18.89
CA TRP A 183 8.15 11.67 -19.01
C TRP A 183 6.63 11.59 -19.15
N MET A 184 6.11 10.59 -19.86
CA MET A 184 4.67 10.36 -19.96
C MET A 184 4.06 10.00 -18.59
N GLN A 185 4.72 9.14 -17.81
CA GLN A 185 4.33 8.83 -16.45
C GLN A 185 4.34 10.08 -15.57
N ALA A 186 5.41 10.88 -15.63
CA ALA A 186 5.53 12.10 -14.85
C ALA A 186 4.40 13.09 -15.19
N LEU A 187 4.13 13.32 -16.47
CA LEU A 187 3.04 14.18 -16.92
C LEU A 187 1.67 13.67 -16.42
N LEU A 188 1.41 12.36 -16.55
CA LEU A 188 0.16 11.76 -16.09
C LEU A 188 -0.02 11.93 -14.58
N VAL A 189 1.03 11.68 -13.78
CA VAL A 189 1.01 11.85 -12.32
C VAL A 189 0.78 13.32 -11.96
N CYS A 190 1.45 14.27 -12.62
CA CYS A 190 1.23 15.69 -12.40
C CYS A 190 -0.22 16.12 -12.70
N ILE A 191 -0.80 15.64 -13.80
CA ILE A 191 -2.20 15.91 -14.14
C ILE A 191 -3.15 15.33 -13.08
N LEU A 192 -2.93 14.09 -12.65
CA LEU A 192 -3.75 13.46 -11.62
C LEU A 192 -3.67 14.22 -10.29
N ILE A 193 -2.47 14.57 -9.83
CA ILE A 193 -2.28 15.36 -8.62
C ILE A 193 -2.98 16.72 -8.75
N PHE A 194 -2.84 17.38 -9.90
CA PHE A 194 -3.50 18.65 -10.17
C PHE A 194 -5.03 18.52 -10.08
N LEU A 195 -5.61 17.54 -10.76
CA LEU A 195 -7.07 17.34 -10.75
C LEU A 195 -7.61 16.99 -9.36
N ILE A 196 -6.92 16.13 -8.61
CA ILE A 196 -7.32 15.77 -7.24
C ILE A 196 -7.18 16.98 -6.30
N SER A 197 -6.13 17.79 -6.47
CA SER A 197 -5.91 19.01 -5.66
C SER A 197 -7.03 20.05 -5.83
N PHE A 198 -7.64 20.14 -7.02
CA PHE A 198 -8.77 21.05 -7.29
C PHE A 198 -10.13 20.47 -6.88
N GLY A 199 -10.20 19.22 -6.41
CA GLY A 199 -11.43 18.55 -5.98
C GLY A 199 -12.10 19.11 -4.71
N GLY A 200 -11.57 20.20 -4.13
CA GLY A 200 -12.24 20.99 -3.09
C GLY A 200 -12.16 20.45 -1.65
N GLY A 201 -11.47 19.32 -1.42
CA GLY A 201 -11.31 18.74 -0.09
C GLY A 201 -10.18 19.38 0.73
N GLN A 202 -10.31 19.39 2.06
CA GLN A 202 -9.20 19.65 2.97
C GLN A 202 -8.05 18.66 2.71
N ALA A 203 -6.80 18.99 3.09
CA ALA A 203 -5.62 18.13 2.88
C ALA A 203 -5.83 16.66 3.30
N LYS A 204 -6.66 16.43 4.32
CA LYS A 204 -7.09 15.11 4.75
C LYS A 204 -7.73 14.27 3.64
N SER A 205 -8.74 14.82 2.95
CA SER A 205 -9.41 14.12 1.83
C SER A 205 -8.44 13.88 0.67
N PHE A 206 -7.57 14.84 0.36
CA PHE A 206 -6.55 14.68 -0.68
C PHE A 206 -5.66 13.44 -0.43
N TYR A 207 -5.11 13.30 0.78
CA TYR A 207 -4.28 12.15 1.10
C TYR A 207 -5.08 10.85 1.17
N THR A 208 -6.31 10.88 1.69
CA THR A 208 -7.20 9.69 1.69
C THR A 208 -7.47 9.19 0.29
N ILE A 209 -7.83 10.08 -0.65
CA ILE A 209 -8.04 9.74 -2.05
C ILE A 209 -6.82 9.07 -2.66
N LEU A 210 -5.64 9.68 -2.51
CA LEU A 210 -4.40 9.11 -3.06
C LEU A 210 -4.07 7.75 -2.47
N THR A 211 -4.26 7.58 -1.16
CA THR A 211 -4.00 6.31 -0.48
C THR A 211 -5.00 5.23 -0.91
N ASP A 212 -6.29 5.53 -0.97
CA ASP A 212 -7.31 4.57 -1.38
C ASP A 212 -7.13 4.15 -2.85
N MET A 213 -6.86 5.10 -3.75
CA MET A 213 -6.53 4.82 -5.15
C MET A 213 -5.30 3.93 -5.27
N SER A 214 -4.24 4.23 -4.51
CA SER A 214 -3.02 3.42 -4.48
C SER A 214 -3.29 2.00 -3.97
N ASN A 215 -4.05 1.87 -2.88
CA ASN A 215 -4.38 0.58 -2.29
C ASN A 215 -5.20 -0.30 -3.24
N VAL A 216 -6.21 0.27 -3.90
CA VAL A 216 -7.01 -0.43 -4.92
C VAL A 216 -6.12 -0.83 -6.10
N SER A 217 -5.32 0.10 -6.62
CA SER A 217 -4.43 -0.15 -7.77
C SER A 217 -3.40 -1.25 -7.49
N THR A 218 -2.82 -1.28 -6.30
CA THR A 218 -1.84 -2.30 -5.89
C THR A 218 -2.51 -3.65 -5.60
N SER A 219 -3.73 -3.63 -5.04
CA SER A 219 -4.46 -4.85 -4.69
C SER A 219 -5.04 -5.59 -5.92
N PHE A 220 -5.46 -4.85 -6.94
CA PHE A 220 -6.17 -5.40 -8.10
C PHE A 220 -5.37 -6.46 -8.88
N PRO A 221 -4.07 -6.30 -9.18
CA PRO A 221 -3.26 -7.34 -9.81
C PRO A 221 -3.26 -8.68 -9.07
N TYR A 222 -3.37 -8.68 -7.73
CA TYR A 222 -3.39 -9.91 -6.96
C TYR A 222 -4.65 -10.75 -7.23
N LEU A 223 -5.77 -10.17 -7.66
CA LEU A 223 -6.94 -10.93 -8.08
C LEU A 223 -6.60 -11.85 -9.26
N PHE A 224 -5.85 -11.35 -10.24
CA PHE A 224 -5.41 -12.16 -11.38
C PHE A 224 -4.39 -13.21 -10.96
N LEU A 225 -3.43 -12.84 -10.10
CA LEU A 225 -2.40 -13.78 -9.63
C LEU A 225 -3.00 -14.94 -8.84
N VAL A 226 -3.82 -14.63 -7.85
CA VAL A 226 -4.52 -15.61 -7.00
C VAL A 226 -5.51 -16.40 -7.85
N GLY A 227 -6.31 -15.74 -8.69
CA GLY A 227 -7.28 -16.41 -9.57
C GLY A 227 -6.65 -17.37 -10.59
N ALA A 228 -5.46 -17.04 -11.12
CA ALA A 228 -4.74 -17.89 -12.08
C ALA A 228 -4.03 -19.09 -11.41
N PHE A 229 -3.72 -19.01 -10.12
CA PHE A 229 -2.90 -20.02 -9.42
C PHE A 229 -3.45 -21.47 -9.49
N PRO A 230 -4.76 -21.74 -9.31
CA PRO A 230 -5.29 -23.11 -9.40
C PRO A 230 -5.20 -23.67 -10.81
N VAL A 231 -5.41 -22.83 -11.83
CA VAL A 231 -5.28 -23.20 -13.25
C VAL A 231 -3.81 -23.53 -13.56
N PHE A 232 -2.89 -22.67 -13.10
CA PHE A 232 -1.45 -22.91 -13.21
C PHE A 232 -1.04 -24.22 -12.55
N LYS A 233 -1.53 -24.50 -11.33
CA LYS A 233 -1.20 -25.74 -10.61
C LYS A 233 -1.74 -26.99 -11.31
N LYS A 234 -2.92 -26.91 -11.93
CA LYS A 234 -3.51 -28.02 -12.70
C LYS A 234 -2.66 -28.40 -13.92
N LYS A 235 -1.92 -27.46 -14.52
CA LYS A 235 -1.05 -27.73 -15.69
C LYS A 235 0.21 -28.55 -15.37
N GLY A 236 0.52 -28.78 -14.09
CA GLY A 236 1.51 -29.79 -13.69
C GLY A 236 2.97 -29.48 -14.06
N PHE A 237 3.34 -28.21 -14.22
CA PHE A 237 4.74 -27.83 -14.46
C PHE A 237 5.67 -28.35 -13.36
N LYS A 238 6.89 -28.77 -13.73
CA LYS A 238 7.93 -29.11 -12.75
C LYS A 238 8.27 -27.85 -11.95
N GLN A 239 7.98 -27.87 -10.66
CA GLN A 239 8.19 -26.76 -9.76
C GLN A 239 9.28 -27.14 -8.76
N PRO A 240 10.31 -26.30 -8.59
CA PRO A 240 11.36 -26.52 -7.59
C PRO A 240 10.78 -26.50 -6.16
N PHE A 241 9.68 -25.78 -5.92
CA PHE A 241 8.98 -25.80 -4.64
C PHE A 241 7.47 -25.95 -4.81
N ILE A 242 6.85 -26.77 -3.93
CA ILE A 242 5.40 -26.97 -3.88
C ILE A 242 4.89 -26.77 -2.45
N ALA A 243 4.30 -25.60 -2.18
CA ALA A 243 3.62 -25.33 -0.91
C ALA A 243 2.31 -26.13 -0.77
N TYR A 244 1.44 -26.06 -1.79
CA TYR A 244 0.12 -26.70 -1.76
C TYR A 244 0.16 -28.04 -2.50
N LYS A 245 0.10 -29.14 -1.73
CA LYS A 245 0.11 -30.51 -2.26
C LYS A 245 -1.27 -31.03 -2.65
N ASN A 246 -2.33 -30.62 -1.93
CA ASN A 246 -3.69 -31.10 -2.16
C ASN A 246 -4.50 -30.11 -3.00
N HIS A 247 -5.01 -30.57 -4.15
CA HIS A 247 -5.75 -29.76 -5.12
C HIS A 247 -7.03 -29.12 -4.55
N THR A 248 -7.75 -29.83 -3.67
CA THR A 248 -8.96 -29.31 -3.01
C THR A 248 -8.59 -28.19 -2.06
N TRP A 249 -7.55 -28.38 -1.24
CA TRP A 249 -7.05 -27.35 -0.33
C TRP A 249 -6.51 -26.13 -1.09
N THR A 250 -5.80 -26.34 -2.21
CA THR A 250 -5.39 -25.23 -3.08
C THR A 250 -6.58 -24.39 -3.50
N LYS A 251 -7.65 -25.03 -4.02
CA LYS A 251 -8.85 -24.31 -4.45
C LYS A 251 -9.52 -23.53 -3.33
N ILE A 252 -9.70 -24.17 -2.16
CA ILE A 252 -10.33 -23.53 -1.00
C ILE A 252 -9.54 -22.30 -0.55
N VAL A 253 -8.24 -22.45 -0.32
CA VAL A 253 -7.38 -21.35 0.14
C VAL A 253 -7.35 -20.22 -0.88
N THR A 254 -7.14 -20.54 -2.16
CA THR A 254 -7.15 -19.53 -3.22
C THR A 254 -8.48 -18.81 -3.32
N TYR A 255 -9.60 -19.53 -3.24
CA TYR A 255 -10.94 -18.93 -3.31
C TYR A 255 -11.20 -17.98 -2.14
N ILE A 256 -10.82 -18.37 -0.92
CA ILE A 256 -10.91 -17.51 0.26
C ILE A 256 -10.05 -16.25 0.09
N CYS A 257 -8.78 -16.40 -0.30
CA CYS A 257 -7.90 -15.25 -0.55
C CYS A 257 -8.46 -14.33 -1.65
N PHE A 258 -8.99 -14.90 -2.73
CA PHE A 258 -9.61 -14.14 -3.81
C PHE A 258 -10.80 -13.33 -3.32
N LEU A 259 -11.71 -13.93 -2.54
CA LEU A 259 -12.86 -13.22 -1.97
C LEU A 259 -12.45 -12.11 -1.00
N ILE A 260 -11.45 -12.34 -0.15
CA ILE A 260 -10.94 -11.34 0.79
C ILE A 260 -10.41 -10.12 0.03
N ILE A 261 -9.60 -10.34 -1.01
CA ILE A 261 -9.05 -9.25 -1.84
C ILE A 261 -10.18 -8.55 -2.60
N LEU A 262 -11.10 -9.31 -3.21
CA LEU A 262 -12.21 -8.77 -3.99
C LEU A 262 -13.12 -7.90 -3.13
N PHE A 263 -13.54 -8.39 -1.97
CA PHE A 263 -14.39 -7.63 -1.05
C PHE A 263 -13.64 -6.43 -0.46
N GLY A 264 -12.35 -6.56 -0.14
CA GLY A 264 -11.53 -5.42 0.28
C GLY A 264 -11.55 -4.29 -0.76
N ILE A 265 -11.35 -4.62 -2.04
CA ILE A 265 -11.40 -3.64 -3.14
C ILE A 265 -12.80 -3.04 -3.28
N ILE A 266 -13.84 -3.88 -3.31
CA ILE A 266 -15.23 -3.40 -3.43
C ILE A 266 -15.59 -2.47 -2.29
N PHE A 267 -15.29 -2.83 -1.04
CA PHE A 267 -15.63 -2.01 0.11
C PHE A 267 -14.79 -0.73 0.19
N THR A 268 -13.53 -0.75 -0.27
CA THR A 268 -12.76 0.50 -0.40
C THR A 268 -13.41 1.48 -1.38
N CYS A 269 -13.99 0.96 -2.47
CA CYS A 269 -14.73 1.78 -3.42
C CYS A 269 -16.11 2.23 -2.89
N VAL A 270 -16.81 1.38 -2.14
CA VAL A 270 -18.20 1.59 -1.74
C VAL A 270 -18.34 2.36 -0.42
N ASP A 271 -17.46 2.13 0.54
CA ASP A 271 -17.52 2.71 1.89
C ASP A 271 -17.57 4.25 1.89
N PRO A 272 -16.77 4.99 1.07
CA PRO A 272 -16.91 6.45 0.99
C PRO A 272 -18.32 6.91 0.62
N PHE A 273 -19.00 6.21 -0.29
CA PHE A 273 -20.38 6.54 -0.67
C PHE A 273 -21.38 6.26 0.47
N ILE A 274 -21.17 5.18 1.23
CA ILE A 274 -21.99 4.87 2.42
C ILE A 274 -21.83 5.96 3.48
N GLN A 275 -20.61 6.50 3.64
CA GLN A 275 -20.29 7.55 4.59
C GLN A 275 -20.68 8.96 4.10
N GLY A 276 -21.18 9.10 2.87
CA GLY A 276 -21.55 10.38 2.26
C GLY A 276 -20.37 11.18 1.70
N ASP A 277 -19.15 10.62 1.66
CA ASP A 277 -17.98 11.21 1.02
C ASP A 277 -17.93 10.85 -0.48
N TRP A 278 -18.78 11.54 -1.24
CA TRP A 278 -18.91 11.34 -2.68
C TRP A 278 -17.65 11.71 -3.47
N VAL A 279 -16.85 12.66 -2.97
CA VAL A 279 -15.62 13.08 -3.63
C VAL A 279 -14.58 11.98 -3.54
N THR A 280 -14.34 11.45 -2.35
CA THR A 280 -13.41 10.32 -2.16
C THR A 280 -13.88 9.09 -2.92
N GLY A 281 -15.16 8.74 -2.82
CA GLY A 281 -15.72 7.60 -3.57
C GLY A 281 -15.56 7.73 -5.08
N PHE A 282 -15.85 8.90 -5.65
CA PHE A 282 -15.69 9.17 -7.08
C PHE A 282 -14.24 8.96 -7.53
N TRP A 283 -13.28 9.54 -6.82
CA TRP A 283 -11.86 9.43 -7.20
C TRP A 283 -11.30 8.01 -7.01
N THR A 284 -11.73 7.31 -5.96
CA THR A 284 -11.33 5.90 -5.72
C THR A 284 -11.85 4.97 -6.83
N VAL A 285 -13.06 5.20 -7.35
CA VAL A 285 -13.65 4.38 -8.42
C VAL A 285 -13.16 4.77 -9.82
N ILE A 286 -12.96 6.06 -10.10
CA ILE A 286 -12.57 6.52 -11.43
C ILE A 286 -11.18 6.02 -11.82
N GLY A 287 -10.27 5.84 -10.85
CA GLY A 287 -8.92 5.32 -11.08
C GLY A 287 -8.94 3.97 -11.81
N PRO A 288 -9.50 2.89 -11.20
CA PRO A 288 -9.62 1.59 -11.85
C PRO A 288 -10.33 1.61 -13.20
N ILE A 289 -11.39 2.41 -13.34
CA ILE A 289 -12.14 2.54 -14.61
C ILE A 289 -11.27 3.19 -15.69
N PHE A 290 -10.61 4.30 -15.37
CA PHE A 290 -9.74 5.03 -16.28
C PHE A 290 -8.55 4.18 -16.72
N PHE A 291 -7.80 3.61 -15.77
CA PHE A 291 -6.63 2.79 -16.08
C PHE A 291 -7.01 1.47 -16.77
N GLY A 292 -8.13 0.84 -16.40
CA GLY A 292 -8.66 -0.32 -17.08
C GLY A 292 -9.04 -0.02 -18.53
N SER A 293 -9.71 1.11 -18.77
CA SER A 293 -10.07 1.56 -20.12
C SER A 293 -8.83 1.90 -20.96
N LEU A 294 -7.84 2.56 -20.36
CA LEU A 294 -6.56 2.86 -21.00
C LEU A 294 -5.82 1.56 -21.38
N ALA A 295 -5.76 0.60 -20.47
CA ALA A 295 -5.12 -0.70 -20.72
C ALA A 295 -5.83 -1.48 -21.84
N LEU A 296 -7.16 -1.50 -21.85
CA LEU A 296 -7.95 -2.10 -22.95
C LEU A 296 -7.67 -1.41 -24.28
N GLY A 297 -7.61 -0.07 -24.30
CA GLY A 297 -7.26 0.70 -25.49
C GLY A 297 -5.87 0.37 -26.04
N ILE A 298 -4.86 0.25 -25.16
CA ILE A 298 -3.50 -0.17 -25.52
C ILE A 298 -3.52 -1.59 -26.10
N TYR A 299 -4.20 -2.52 -25.42
CA TYR A 299 -4.29 -3.91 -25.85
C TYR A 299 -4.99 -4.07 -27.21
N THR A 300 -6.16 -3.45 -27.41
CA THR A 300 -6.90 -3.51 -28.68
C THR A 300 -6.11 -2.90 -29.83
N ARG A 301 -5.37 -1.81 -29.59
CA ARG A 301 -4.48 -1.22 -30.61
C ARG A 301 -3.36 -2.18 -31.00
N ALA A 302 -2.73 -2.82 -30.01
CA ALA A 302 -1.65 -3.76 -30.24
C ALA A 302 -2.11 -5.01 -31.01
N THR A 303 -3.26 -5.59 -30.65
CA THR A 303 -3.79 -6.77 -31.32
C THR A 303 -4.22 -6.48 -32.77
N LYS A 304 -4.82 -5.30 -33.03
CA LYS A 304 -5.12 -4.87 -34.41
C LYS A 304 -3.87 -4.69 -35.26
N LYS A 305 -2.77 -4.23 -34.67
CA LYS A 305 -1.48 -4.09 -35.39
C LYS A 305 -0.82 -5.44 -35.68
N ASN A 306 -1.00 -6.45 -34.82
CA ASN A 306 -0.42 -7.79 -35.03
C ASN A 306 -1.24 -8.69 -35.95
N ASN A 307 -2.53 -8.38 -36.16
CA ASN A 307 -3.41 -9.11 -37.08
C ASN A 307 -3.40 -8.55 -38.51
N ASN A 308 -2.75 -7.41 -38.74
CA ASN A 308 -2.52 -6.79 -40.05
C ASN A 308 -1.04 -6.89 -40.42
#